data_AF-A0A1G7EJX1-F1
#
_entry.id   AF-A0A1G7EJX1-F1
#
_cell.length_a   1.000
_cell.length_b   1.000
_cell.length_c   1.000
_cell.angle_alpha   90.00
_cell.angle_beta   90.00
_cell.angle_gamma   90.00
#
_symmetry.space_group_name_H-M   'P 1'
#
loop_
_entity.id
_entity.type
_entity.pdbx_description
1 polymer ?
#
loop_
_entity_poly.entity_id
_entity_poly.type
_entity_poly.pdbx_seq_one_letter_code
_entity_poly.pdbx_strand_id
1 'polypeptide(L)'
;MKSFLSYYFFQFTLLCIAFTVVSCSKNDENTHENLGDVITVLTSNFITTVVENPEEGQLLGTVSANTNQGSITFSITEQSPAGAIAINSTSGELTVADPTLFDFETNTSVTGTVAVTNGTVSENASITITIKDFNEDNIFEGGITLETQLDIDNFGANNYTHVTGNLFIGSLNQSTMFNNLRPLSSIKHIGNQLNIYDNDGLTSLTGLENIETAGTINIMLNDVLTDISALSNITELTLSLQLYGNPVLANLNGLNNITSVSYLSITDNDSLVNLDDLHISNITESFEIDENDLLTDINGLSGISSINGELSIFNNNSLSNIDGLSNLSTLTDNLFIEMNNNLTDLCGLQNLLTNGGLSGDYTVVNNAYNPTEQDIIDGNCSI
;
A
#
# COMPACT_ATOMS: atom_id res chain seq x y z
N MET A 1 -19.72 44.74 2.45
CA MET A 1 -20.37 45.34 1.26
C MET A 1 -21.00 44.18 0.47
N LYS A 2 -22.35 44.05 0.52
CA LYS A 2 -23.29 43.36 -0.40
C LYS A 2 -22.97 41.92 -0.89
N SER A 3 -23.66 40.86 -0.43
CA SER A 3 -24.97 40.28 -0.90
C SER A 3 -24.81 39.35 -2.12
N PHE A 4 -25.31 38.10 -2.25
CA PHE A 4 -26.66 37.49 -2.10
C PHE A 4 -26.48 35.95 -2.01
N LEU A 5 -27.06 35.19 -1.06
CA LEU A 5 -28.43 34.61 -0.95
C LEU A 5 -28.93 33.71 -2.12
N SER A 6 -29.19 32.43 -1.83
CA SER A 6 -30.40 31.72 -2.29
C SER A 6 -30.69 30.48 -1.42
N TYR A 7 -31.74 30.57 -0.61
CA TYR A 7 -32.44 29.51 0.12
C TYR A 7 -33.67 29.13 -0.72
N TYR A 8 -33.95 27.85 -0.98
CA TYR A 8 -35.22 27.40 -1.57
C TYR A 8 -36.12 26.78 -0.48
N PHE A 9 -37.27 27.43 -0.30
CA PHE A 9 -38.38 27.09 0.59
C PHE A 9 -39.52 26.61 -0.32
N PHE A 10 -40.06 25.40 -0.14
CA PHE A 10 -41.22 24.92 -0.91
C PHE A 10 -42.51 25.19 -0.13
N GLN A 11 -43.45 25.87 -0.78
CA GLN A 11 -44.58 26.57 -0.17
C GLN A 11 -45.86 25.74 -0.31
N PHE A 12 -46.58 25.58 0.80
CA PHE A 12 -47.95 25.04 0.85
C PHE A 12 -48.93 26.02 0.20
N THR A 13 -49.76 25.54 -0.73
CA THR A 13 -50.94 26.26 -1.21
C THR A 13 -52.20 25.69 -0.56
N LEU A 14 -52.80 26.50 0.31
CA LEU A 14 -54.14 26.37 0.87
C LEU A 14 -55.08 27.26 0.04
N LEU A 15 -56.16 26.71 -0.53
CA LEU A 15 -57.25 27.50 -1.09
C LEU A 15 -58.58 26.99 -0.54
N CYS A 16 -59.17 27.80 0.36
CA CYS A 16 -60.53 27.64 0.85
C CYS A 16 -61.48 28.50 0.03
N ILE A 17 -62.59 27.92 -0.46
CA ILE A 17 -63.81 28.66 -0.80
C ILE A 17 -65.01 27.91 -0.21
N ALA A 18 -65.89 28.68 0.45
CA ALA A 18 -66.94 28.23 1.34
C ALA A 18 -68.33 28.10 0.65
N PHE A 19 -69.08 27.10 1.12
CA PHE A 19 -70.54 26.98 1.37
C PHE A 19 -71.58 27.54 0.38
N THR A 20 -72.56 26.70 0.00
CA THR A 20 -73.92 26.75 0.59
C THR A 20 -74.72 25.45 0.35
N VAL A 21 -75.57 25.15 1.33
CA VAL A 21 -76.50 24.03 1.58
C VAL A 21 -77.69 23.94 0.62
N VAL A 22 -78.19 22.71 0.31
CA VAL A 22 -79.64 22.40 0.14
C VAL A 22 -79.94 20.90 0.43
N SER A 23 -80.82 20.70 1.42
CA SER A 23 -81.89 19.69 1.59
C SER A 23 -81.65 18.17 1.63
N CYS A 24 -82.08 17.56 2.75
CA CYS A 24 -82.46 16.15 2.86
C CYS A 24 -83.74 15.82 2.06
N SER A 25 -83.77 14.66 1.43
CA SER A 25 -84.94 13.76 1.49
C SER A 25 -84.50 12.29 1.45
N LYS A 26 -85.18 11.49 2.25
CA LYS A 26 -84.95 10.08 2.55
C LYS A 26 -85.00 9.14 1.33
N ASN A 27 -84.18 8.09 1.45
CA ASN A 27 -84.27 6.74 0.88
C ASN A 27 -84.10 6.63 -0.64
N ASP A 28 -82.98 6.06 -1.09
CA ASP A 28 -82.99 4.68 -1.60
C ASP A 28 -81.56 4.12 -1.76
N GLU A 29 -81.45 2.86 -1.36
CA GLU A 29 -80.45 1.84 -1.65
C GLU A 29 -78.95 2.18 -1.55
N ASN A 30 -78.41 1.66 -0.45
CA ASN A 30 -77.01 1.54 -0.15
C ASN A 30 -76.36 0.47 -1.04
N THR A 31 -75.72 0.87 -2.13
CA THR A 31 -74.64 0.10 -2.74
C THR A 31 -73.36 0.94 -2.71
N HIS A 32 -72.87 1.23 -1.51
CA HIS A 32 -71.43 1.40 -1.36
C HIS A 32 -70.81 0.03 -1.57
N GLU A 33 -70.38 -0.26 -2.80
CA GLU A 33 -69.34 -1.24 -3.00
C GLU A 33 -68.19 -0.85 -2.07
N ASN A 34 -68.00 -1.66 -1.04
CA ASN A 34 -66.77 -1.66 -0.27
C ASN A 34 -65.70 -2.18 -1.23
N LEU A 35 -65.17 -1.29 -2.09
CA LEU A 35 -63.86 -1.48 -2.67
C LEU A 35 -62.91 -1.47 -1.47
N GLY A 36 -62.69 -2.65 -0.89
CA GLY A 36 -61.67 -2.82 0.13
C GLY A 36 -60.39 -2.20 -0.41
N ASP A 37 -59.69 -1.44 0.44
CA ASP A 37 -58.47 -0.75 0.05
C ASP A 37 -57.56 -1.72 -0.73
N VAL A 38 -57.08 -1.30 -1.90
CA VAL A 38 -56.20 -2.14 -2.72
C VAL A 38 -54.92 -2.40 -1.92
N ILE A 39 -54.53 -3.66 -1.76
CA ILE A 39 -53.27 -4.02 -1.08
C ILE A 39 -52.10 -3.42 -1.89
N THR A 40 -51.25 -2.65 -1.22
CA THR A 40 -49.99 -2.15 -1.76
C THR A 40 -48.83 -2.77 -1.02
N VAL A 41 -47.79 -3.19 -1.74
CA VAL A 41 -46.50 -3.58 -1.16
C VAL A 41 -45.46 -2.60 -1.68
N LEU A 42 -44.59 -2.13 -0.80
CA LEU A 42 -43.45 -1.32 -1.13
C LEU A 42 -42.22 -2.01 -0.56
N THR A 43 -41.14 -2.06 -1.34
CA THR A 43 -39.85 -2.58 -0.90
C THR A 43 -38.72 -1.81 -1.58
N SER A 44 -37.53 -1.90 -1.01
CA SER A 44 -36.32 -1.28 -1.55
C SER A 44 -35.22 -2.32 -1.68
N ASN A 45 -34.37 -2.15 -2.70
CA ASN A 45 -33.17 -2.96 -2.87
C ASN A 45 -32.28 -2.88 -1.64
N PHE A 46 -31.61 -3.98 -1.34
CA PHE A 46 -30.67 -4.10 -0.24
C PHE A 46 -29.25 -4.14 -0.80
N ILE A 47 -28.41 -3.23 -0.33
CA ILE A 47 -27.00 -3.12 -0.73
C ILE A 47 -26.16 -3.03 0.53
N THR A 48 -25.14 -3.88 0.65
CA THR A 48 -24.20 -3.85 1.77
C THR A 48 -22.83 -4.35 1.35
N THR A 49 -21.87 -4.27 2.27
CA THR A 49 -20.54 -4.87 2.15
C THR A 49 -20.28 -5.79 3.34
N VAL A 50 -19.64 -6.92 3.10
CA VAL A 50 -19.19 -7.83 4.16
C VAL A 50 -17.73 -8.19 3.91
N VAL A 51 -16.97 -8.40 4.97
CA VAL A 51 -15.62 -8.97 4.88
C VAL A 51 -15.77 -10.46 4.55
N GLU A 52 -14.86 -11.01 3.74
CA GLU A 52 -14.86 -12.45 3.44
C GLU A 52 -14.68 -13.32 4.68
N ASN A 53 -14.94 -14.62 4.53
CA ASN A 53 -14.97 -15.59 5.63
C ASN A 53 -15.85 -15.18 6.84
N PRO A 54 -17.10 -14.67 6.62
CA PRO A 54 -18.01 -14.30 7.71
C PRO A 54 -18.47 -15.53 8.50
N GLU A 55 -18.98 -15.32 9.72
CA GLU A 55 -19.53 -16.42 10.51
C GLU A 55 -20.88 -16.91 9.97
N GLU A 56 -21.16 -18.22 10.06
CA GLU A 56 -22.48 -18.77 9.73
C GLU A 56 -23.55 -18.11 10.61
N GLY A 57 -24.63 -17.62 10.01
CA GLY A 57 -25.68 -16.89 10.70
C GLY A 57 -25.38 -15.41 10.97
N GLN A 58 -24.21 -14.89 10.56
CA GLN A 58 -23.90 -13.46 10.67
C GLN A 58 -24.98 -12.61 10.02
N LEU A 59 -25.49 -11.61 10.76
CA LEU A 59 -26.50 -10.67 10.27
C LEU A 59 -25.88 -9.72 9.25
N LEU A 60 -26.41 -9.73 8.02
CA LEU A 60 -26.00 -8.84 6.94
C LEU A 60 -26.83 -7.55 6.92
N GLY A 61 -28.10 -7.65 7.33
CA GLY A 61 -29.05 -6.54 7.42
C GLY A 61 -30.48 -7.00 7.22
N THR A 62 -31.37 -6.10 6.80
CA THR A 62 -32.81 -6.39 6.63
C THR A 62 -33.34 -5.79 5.34
N VAL A 63 -34.12 -6.56 4.58
CA VAL A 63 -34.86 -6.05 3.42
C VAL A 63 -36.03 -5.22 3.91
N SER A 64 -36.03 -3.91 3.62
CA SER A 64 -37.12 -3.03 4.04
C SER A 64 -38.37 -3.28 3.20
N ALA A 65 -39.51 -3.41 3.88
CA ALA A 65 -40.80 -3.50 3.22
C ALA A 65 -41.92 -2.94 4.09
N ASN A 66 -42.95 -2.40 3.44
CA ASN A 66 -44.17 -1.96 4.11
C ASN A 66 -45.40 -2.21 3.24
N THR A 67 -46.55 -2.34 3.90
CA THR A 67 -47.85 -2.55 3.26
C THR A 67 -48.91 -1.70 3.97
N ASN A 68 -50.00 -1.37 3.27
CA ASN A 68 -51.09 -0.58 3.82
C ASN A 68 -52.03 -1.38 4.75
N GLN A 69 -52.04 -2.71 4.63
CA GLN A 69 -52.88 -3.62 5.44
C GLN A 69 -52.33 -5.04 5.42
N GLY A 70 -52.66 -5.89 6.40
CA GLY A 70 -52.18 -7.28 6.43
C GLY A 70 -50.72 -7.44 6.87
N SER A 71 -50.12 -8.58 6.52
CA SER A 71 -48.75 -8.94 6.89
C SER A 71 -47.92 -9.27 5.66
N ILE A 72 -46.63 -8.95 5.72
CA ILE A 72 -45.65 -9.24 4.66
C ILE A 72 -44.92 -10.54 4.98
N THR A 73 -44.63 -11.31 3.94
CA THR A 73 -43.67 -12.41 4.00
C THR A 73 -42.55 -12.23 3.00
N PHE A 74 -41.37 -12.69 3.35
CA PHE A 74 -40.16 -12.62 2.53
C PHE A 74 -39.72 -13.99 2.06
N SER A 75 -39.27 -14.11 0.82
CA SER A 75 -38.65 -15.32 0.29
C SER A 75 -37.58 -14.99 -0.76
N ILE A 76 -36.40 -15.58 -0.63
CA ILE A 76 -35.38 -15.53 -1.69
C ILE A 76 -35.89 -16.39 -2.87
N THR A 77 -36.05 -15.77 -4.03
CA THR A 77 -36.44 -16.47 -5.28
C THR A 77 -35.23 -16.86 -6.11
N GLU A 78 -34.15 -16.07 -6.03
CA GLU A 78 -32.90 -16.28 -6.76
C GLU A 78 -31.73 -15.79 -5.92
N GLN A 79 -30.58 -16.46 -6.01
CA GLN A 79 -29.31 -15.98 -5.46
C GLN A 79 -28.13 -16.60 -6.21
N SER A 80 -27.04 -15.85 -6.29
CA SER A 80 -25.75 -16.26 -6.86
C SER A 80 -24.62 -15.73 -5.97
N PRO A 81 -23.78 -16.59 -5.38
CA PRO A 81 -23.85 -18.06 -5.42
C PRO A 81 -25.13 -18.63 -4.78
N ALA A 82 -25.56 -19.80 -5.25
CA ALA A 82 -26.75 -20.45 -4.72
C ALA A 82 -26.52 -20.95 -3.29
N GLY A 83 -27.37 -20.55 -2.34
CA GLY A 83 -27.27 -20.95 -0.94
C GLY A 83 -26.42 -20.05 -0.05
N ALA A 84 -25.84 -18.96 -0.59
CA ALA A 84 -24.98 -18.06 0.17
C ALA A 84 -25.72 -17.35 1.32
N ILE A 85 -26.97 -16.95 1.12
CA ILE A 85 -27.76 -16.20 2.11
C ILE A 85 -29.07 -16.89 2.46
N ALA A 86 -29.51 -16.67 3.70
CA ALA A 86 -30.84 -17.00 4.19
C ALA A 86 -31.61 -15.72 4.52
N ILE A 87 -32.95 -15.78 4.46
CA ILE A 87 -33.83 -14.69 4.87
C ILE A 87 -34.86 -15.18 5.88
N ASN A 88 -35.07 -14.42 6.94
CA ASN A 88 -36.19 -14.67 7.85
C ASN A 88 -37.50 -14.26 7.16
N SER A 89 -38.43 -15.20 7.06
CA SER A 89 -39.68 -15.01 6.29
C SER A 89 -40.63 -13.96 6.87
N THR A 90 -40.44 -13.54 8.12
CA THR A 90 -41.30 -12.56 8.81
C THR A 90 -40.61 -11.23 9.05
N SER A 91 -39.33 -11.23 9.44
CA SER A 91 -38.58 -9.99 9.73
C SER A 91 -37.87 -9.40 8.49
N GLY A 92 -37.59 -10.21 7.47
CA GLY A 92 -36.79 -9.80 6.31
C GLY A 92 -35.28 -9.72 6.61
N GLU A 93 -34.83 -10.19 7.78
CA GLU A 93 -33.41 -10.24 8.14
C GLU A 93 -32.66 -11.23 7.25
N LEU A 94 -31.56 -10.75 6.67
CA LEU A 94 -30.63 -11.51 5.86
C LEU A 94 -29.45 -11.97 6.71
N THR A 95 -29.15 -13.25 6.67
CA THR A 95 -28.00 -13.84 7.35
C THR A 95 -27.14 -14.65 6.38
N VAL A 96 -25.86 -14.80 6.69
CA VAL A 96 -24.96 -15.73 6.02
C VAL A 96 -25.48 -17.17 6.24
N ALA A 97 -25.69 -17.91 5.16
CA ALA A 97 -26.13 -19.31 5.22
C ALA A 97 -24.99 -20.29 4.92
N ASP A 98 -24.07 -19.92 4.03
CA ASP A 98 -22.85 -20.69 3.75
C ASP A 98 -21.65 -19.73 3.66
N PRO A 99 -20.83 -19.65 4.72
CA PRO A 99 -19.60 -18.84 4.75
C PRO A 99 -18.63 -19.13 3.62
N THR A 100 -18.56 -20.37 3.13
CA THR A 100 -17.58 -20.78 2.11
C THR A 100 -17.87 -20.16 0.74
N LEU A 101 -19.05 -19.57 0.56
CA LEU A 101 -19.43 -18.82 -0.64
C LEU A 101 -19.07 -17.33 -0.55
N PHE A 102 -18.50 -16.89 0.57
CA PHE A 102 -17.95 -15.56 0.81
C PHE A 102 -16.42 -15.64 0.91
N ASP A 103 -15.82 -16.13 -0.15
CA ASP A 103 -14.37 -16.17 -0.42
C ASP A 103 -14.15 -15.20 -1.59
N PHE A 104 -13.32 -14.18 -1.42
CA PHE A 104 -13.13 -13.10 -2.39
C PHE A 104 -12.46 -13.59 -3.68
N GLU A 105 -11.52 -14.53 -3.58
CA GLU A 105 -10.85 -15.16 -4.72
C GLU A 105 -11.84 -15.94 -5.59
N THR A 106 -12.85 -16.54 -4.98
CA THR A 106 -13.88 -17.32 -5.69
C THR A 106 -15.08 -16.46 -6.12
N ASN A 107 -15.56 -15.57 -5.25
CA ASN A 107 -16.73 -14.72 -5.45
C ASN A 107 -16.50 -13.31 -4.89
N THR A 108 -16.49 -12.30 -5.75
CA THR A 108 -16.36 -10.89 -5.31
C THR A 108 -17.68 -10.28 -4.83
N SER A 109 -18.81 -10.96 -5.04
CA SER A 109 -20.12 -10.51 -4.55
C SER A 109 -21.13 -11.65 -4.45
N VAL A 110 -22.10 -11.46 -3.55
CA VAL A 110 -23.33 -12.25 -3.48
C VAL A 110 -24.50 -11.39 -3.96
N THR A 111 -25.26 -11.91 -4.91
CA THR A 111 -26.45 -11.24 -5.46
C THR A 111 -27.69 -12.10 -5.30
N GLY A 112 -28.86 -11.50 -5.34
CA GLY A 112 -30.12 -12.25 -5.30
C GLY A 112 -31.36 -11.40 -5.47
N THR A 113 -32.52 -12.07 -5.49
CA THR A 113 -33.84 -11.45 -5.57
C THR A 113 -34.70 -11.97 -4.44
N VAL A 114 -35.33 -11.06 -3.70
CA VAL A 114 -36.28 -11.37 -2.64
C VAL A 114 -37.67 -10.95 -3.11
N ALA A 115 -38.61 -11.89 -3.11
CA ALA A 115 -40.03 -11.60 -3.25
C ALA A 115 -40.61 -11.18 -1.90
N VAL A 116 -41.26 -10.02 -1.89
CA VAL A 116 -41.92 -9.41 -0.74
C VAL A 116 -43.42 -9.45 -1.01
N THR A 117 -44.13 -10.31 -0.28
CA THR A 117 -45.51 -10.68 -0.65
C THR A 117 -46.49 -10.36 0.47
N ASN A 118 -47.65 -9.84 0.09
CA ASN A 118 -48.83 -9.74 0.94
C ASN A 118 -50.05 -10.27 0.18
N GLY A 119 -50.51 -11.45 0.57
CA GLY A 119 -51.58 -12.15 -0.16
C GLY A 119 -51.16 -12.45 -1.60
N THR A 120 -51.85 -11.85 -2.56
CA THR A 120 -51.58 -12.02 -4.01
C THR A 120 -50.71 -10.91 -4.59
N VAL A 121 -50.39 -9.86 -3.82
CA VAL A 121 -49.56 -8.74 -4.27
C VAL A 121 -48.11 -9.03 -3.87
N SER A 122 -47.20 -8.94 -4.83
CA SER A 122 -45.79 -9.24 -4.63
C SER A 122 -44.94 -8.21 -5.37
N GLU A 123 -43.92 -7.71 -4.68
CA GLU A 123 -42.89 -6.85 -5.25
C GLU A 123 -41.52 -7.48 -5.01
N ASN A 124 -40.55 -7.17 -5.87
CA ASN A 124 -39.21 -7.73 -5.78
C ASN A 124 -38.21 -6.69 -5.29
N ALA A 125 -37.32 -7.10 -4.39
CA ALA A 125 -36.13 -6.36 -4.00
C ALA A 125 -34.88 -7.10 -4.48
N SER A 126 -33.94 -6.38 -5.11
CA SER A 126 -32.63 -6.95 -5.44
C SER A 126 -31.70 -6.88 -4.23
N ILE A 127 -30.85 -7.89 -4.08
CA ILE A 127 -29.81 -8.01 -3.07
C ILE A 127 -28.45 -7.86 -3.75
N THR A 128 -27.59 -7.01 -3.21
CA THR A 128 -26.18 -6.90 -3.62
C THR A 128 -25.30 -6.78 -2.39
N ILE A 129 -24.49 -7.80 -2.15
CA ILE A 129 -23.50 -7.82 -1.07
C ILE A 129 -22.12 -7.86 -1.74
N THR A 130 -21.37 -6.78 -1.63
CA THR A 130 -19.96 -6.77 -2.08
C THR A 130 -19.11 -7.45 -1.01
N ILE A 131 -18.31 -8.42 -1.42
CA ILE A 131 -17.33 -9.07 -0.55
C ILE A 131 -16.07 -8.22 -0.58
N LYS A 132 -15.58 -7.85 0.59
CA LYS A 132 -14.28 -7.22 0.75
C LYS A 132 -13.27 -8.30 1.04
N ASP A 133 -12.26 -8.35 0.18
CA ASP A 133 -11.00 -9.05 0.41
C ASP A 133 -10.50 -8.72 1.83
N PHE A 134 -10.29 -9.78 2.59
CA PHE A 134 -9.50 -9.78 3.80
C PHE A 134 -8.36 -10.74 3.57
N ASN A 135 -7.19 -10.18 3.27
CA ASN A 135 -5.99 -10.95 3.06
C ASN A 135 -5.73 -11.94 4.21
N GLU A 136 -6.10 -13.21 4.03
CA GLU A 136 -5.67 -14.26 4.94
C GLU A 136 -4.18 -14.46 4.74
N ASP A 137 -3.41 -14.25 5.81
CA ASP A 137 -1.98 -14.51 5.72
C ASP A 137 -1.75 -16.01 5.46
N ASN A 138 -1.34 -16.33 4.24
CA ASN A 138 -0.83 -17.64 3.91
C ASN A 138 0.67 -17.66 4.22
N ILE A 139 1.00 -18.24 5.36
CA ILE A 139 2.31 -18.13 5.98
C ILE A 139 3.20 -19.30 5.58
N PHE A 140 4.35 -18.98 4.99
CA PHE A 140 5.47 -19.90 4.89
C PHE A 140 6.36 -19.75 6.14
N GLU A 141 6.46 -20.82 6.92
CA GLU A 141 7.28 -20.86 8.12
C GLU A 141 8.75 -21.15 7.79
N GLY A 142 9.63 -20.22 8.14
CA GLY A 142 11.07 -20.30 7.94
C GLY A 142 11.57 -19.51 6.73
N GLY A 143 12.85 -19.72 6.40
CA GLY A 143 13.48 -19.12 5.22
C GLY A 143 13.46 -20.06 4.02
N ILE A 144 13.53 -19.47 2.83
CA ILE A 144 13.53 -20.18 1.55
C ILE A 144 14.60 -19.61 0.62
N THR A 145 15.24 -20.49 -0.14
CA THR A 145 16.14 -20.14 -1.25
C THR A 145 15.54 -20.65 -2.55
N LEU A 146 15.36 -19.74 -3.50
CA LEU A 146 14.87 -20.01 -4.85
C LEU A 146 16.05 -19.83 -5.79
N GLU A 147 16.55 -20.91 -6.38
CA GLU A 147 17.76 -20.90 -7.22
C GLU A 147 17.44 -21.11 -8.71
N THR A 148 16.20 -21.51 -9.02
CA THR A 148 15.74 -21.76 -10.38
C THR A 148 14.33 -21.19 -10.61
N GLN A 149 13.98 -20.92 -11.87
CA GLN A 149 12.60 -20.53 -12.21
C GLN A 149 11.57 -21.56 -11.74
N LEU A 150 11.92 -22.86 -11.75
CA LEU A 150 11.02 -23.90 -11.24
C LEU A 150 10.76 -23.76 -9.74
N ASP A 151 11.75 -23.31 -8.96
CA ASP A 151 11.55 -23.03 -7.53
C ASP A 151 10.60 -21.84 -7.34
N ILE A 152 10.77 -20.76 -8.11
CA ILE A 152 9.86 -19.62 -8.12
C ILE A 152 8.44 -20.04 -8.48
N ASP A 153 8.27 -20.80 -9.56
CA ASP A 153 6.97 -21.24 -10.06
C ASP A 153 6.28 -22.15 -9.03
N ASN A 154 7.02 -23.10 -8.45
CA ASN A 154 6.50 -24.02 -7.43
C ASN A 154 6.16 -23.30 -6.13
N PHE A 155 7.01 -22.37 -5.68
CA PHE A 155 6.76 -21.61 -4.46
C PHE A 155 5.56 -20.69 -4.63
N GLY A 156 5.55 -19.92 -5.72
CA GLY A 156 4.45 -19.01 -6.08
C GLY A 156 3.10 -19.70 -6.26
N ALA A 157 3.07 -20.93 -6.75
CA ALA A 157 1.82 -21.71 -6.86
C ALA A 157 1.13 -21.99 -5.51
N ASN A 158 1.83 -21.83 -4.39
CA ASN A 158 1.23 -21.94 -3.06
C ASN A 158 0.55 -20.64 -2.60
N ASN A 159 0.71 -19.52 -3.31
CA ASN A 159 0.14 -18.21 -2.95
C ASN A 159 0.47 -17.76 -1.51
N TYR A 160 1.71 -17.96 -1.06
CA TYR A 160 2.14 -17.44 0.23
C TYR A 160 2.13 -15.91 0.21
N THR A 161 1.62 -15.30 1.27
CA THR A 161 1.60 -13.84 1.47
C THR A 161 2.66 -13.39 2.47
N HIS A 162 3.17 -14.31 3.29
CA HIS A 162 4.15 -14.01 4.33
C HIS A 162 5.23 -15.10 4.38
N VAL A 163 6.51 -14.68 4.41
CA VAL A 163 7.66 -15.56 4.69
C VAL A 163 8.22 -15.17 6.05
N THR A 164 8.14 -16.04 7.06
CA THR A 164 8.57 -15.65 8.43
C THR A 164 10.09 -15.52 8.56
N GLY A 165 10.86 -16.12 7.63
CA GLY A 165 12.32 -16.04 7.59
C GLY A 165 12.86 -15.18 6.44
N ASN A 166 13.99 -15.62 5.89
CA ASN A 166 14.64 -14.98 4.74
C ASN A 166 14.04 -15.49 3.42
N LEU A 167 13.87 -14.60 2.45
CA LEU A 167 13.61 -14.95 1.06
C LEU A 167 14.90 -14.67 0.25
N PHE A 168 15.53 -15.74 -0.23
CA PHE A 168 16.68 -15.66 -1.12
C PHE A 168 16.24 -15.96 -2.56
N ILE A 169 16.47 -15.01 -3.46
CA ILE A 169 16.27 -15.13 -4.92
C ILE A 169 17.67 -15.10 -5.55
N GLY A 170 18.14 -16.28 -5.96
CA GLY A 170 19.52 -16.51 -6.40
C GLY A 170 20.33 -17.37 -5.44
N SER A 171 21.61 -17.62 -5.79
CA SER A 171 22.53 -18.50 -5.04
C SER A 171 23.93 -17.89 -4.90
N LEU A 172 24.61 -18.12 -3.77
CA LEU A 172 25.96 -17.54 -3.52
C LEU A 172 27.04 -18.42 -4.16
N ASN A 173 26.61 -19.62 -4.60
CA ASN A 173 27.49 -20.68 -5.06
C ASN A 173 27.45 -20.83 -6.57
N GLN A 174 26.46 -20.20 -7.23
CA GLN A 174 26.28 -20.26 -8.67
C GLN A 174 25.38 -19.12 -9.15
N SER A 175 25.74 -18.53 -10.28
CA SER A 175 24.87 -17.61 -10.99
C SER A 175 23.57 -18.31 -11.40
N THR A 176 22.48 -17.56 -11.30
CA THR A 176 21.11 -18.03 -11.53
C THR A 176 20.45 -17.30 -12.69
N MET A 177 19.51 -17.98 -13.36
CA MET A 177 18.76 -17.42 -14.48
C MET A 177 17.27 -17.55 -14.22
N PHE A 178 16.63 -16.41 -13.99
CA PHE A 178 15.20 -16.27 -13.86
C PHE A 178 14.63 -15.53 -15.05
N ASN A 179 13.46 -15.94 -15.51
CA ASN A 179 12.74 -15.26 -16.59
C ASN A 179 11.84 -14.15 -16.05
N ASN A 180 11.27 -14.32 -14.86
CA ASN A 180 10.47 -13.31 -14.15
C ASN A 180 10.15 -13.76 -12.72
N LEU A 181 9.86 -12.81 -11.83
CA LEU A 181 9.46 -13.06 -10.44
C LEU A 181 7.93 -13.03 -10.24
N ARG A 182 7.13 -12.92 -11.31
CA ARG A 182 5.66 -12.75 -11.21
C ARG A 182 4.94 -13.80 -10.36
N PRO A 183 5.37 -15.08 -10.29
CA PRO A 183 4.76 -16.04 -9.38
C PRO A 183 4.85 -15.65 -7.90
N LEU A 184 5.75 -14.75 -7.52
CA LEU A 184 5.92 -14.26 -6.15
C LEU A 184 4.99 -13.08 -5.81
N SER A 185 4.09 -12.68 -6.72
CA SER A 185 3.26 -11.49 -6.54
C SER A 185 2.28 -11.55 -5.36
N SER A 186 2.05 -12.72 -4.77
CA SER A 186 1.21 -12.82 -3.56
C SER A 186 1.94 -12.34 -2.30
N ILE A 187 3.28 -12.28 -2.30
CA ILE A 187 4.07 -11.98 -1.10
C ILE A 187 3.92 -10.51 -0.73
N LYS A 188 3.55 -10.26 0.53
CA LYS A 188 3.40 -8.94 1.14
C LYS A 188 4.42 -8.66 2.24
N HIS A 189 4.86 -9.71 2.93
CA HIS A 189 5.67 -9.57 4.13
C HIS A 189 6.85 -10.56 4.14
N ILE A 190 8.03 -10.05 4.46
CA ILE A 190 9.24 -10.84 4.68
C ILE A 190 9.75 -10.55 6.08
N GLY A 191 9.72 -11.57 6.95
CA GLY A 191 10.01 -11.41 8.37
C GLY A 191 11.45 -10.93 8.65
N ASN A 192 12.41 -11.38 7.82
CA ASN A 192 13.81 -11.05 7.99
C ASN A 192 14.39 -10.37 6.74
N GLN A 193 14.97 -11.11 5.80
CA GLN A 193 15.76 -10.53 4.72
C GLN A 193 15.20 -10.89 3.35
N LEU A 194 14.99 -9.88 2.50
CA LEU A 194 14.84 -10.04 1.06
C LEU A 194 16.24 -9.95 0.43
N ASN A 195 16.74 -11.07 -0.08
CA ASN A 195 18.04 -11.13 -0.75
C ASN A 195 17.81 -11.45 -2.23
N ILE A 196 18.29 -10.58 -3.12
CA ILE A 196 18.22 -10.73 -4.57
C ILE A 196 19.64 -10.63 -5.09
N TYR A 197 20.22 -11.77 -5.46
CA TYR A 197 21.66 -11.78 -5.70
C TYR A 197 22.14 -12.80 -6.73
N ASP A 198 23.16 -12.40 -7.51
CA ASP A 198 23.79 -13.22 -8.56
C ASP A 198 22.78 -13.75 -9.61
N ASN A 199 22.04 -12.82 -10.21
CA ASN A 199 21.00 -13.08 -11.20
C ASN A 199 21.34 -12.53 -12.60
N ASP A 200 22.10 -13.27 -13.41
CA ASP A 200 22.57 -12.86 -14.76
C ASP A 200 21.46 -12.46 -15.76
N GLY A 201 20.23 -12.95 -15.56
CA GLY A 201 19.11 -12.72 -16.47
C GLY A 201 18.07 -11.71 -15.97
N LEU A 202 18.16 -11.26 -14.72
CA LEU A 202 17.09 -10.52 -14.06
C LEU A 202 17.21 -9.03 -14.34
N THR A 203 16.43 -8.54 -15.29
CA THR A 203 16.45 -7.12 -15.72
C THR A 203 15.57 -6.20 -14.87
N SER A 204 14.59 -6.77 -14.18
CA SER A 204 13.66 -6.05 -13.31
C SER A 204 13.16 -6.94 -12.16
N LEU A 205 12.70 -6.31 -11.08
CA LEU A 205 12.09 -7.00 -9.93
C LEU A 205 10.57 -7.22 -10.08
N THR A 206 10.03 -7.11 -11.30
CA THR A 206 8.59 -7.29 -11.57
C THR A 206 8.10 -8.64 -11.04
N GLY A 207 7.05 -8.60 -10.22
CA GLY A 207 6.55 -9.70 -9.41
C GLY A 207 6.70 -9.48 -7.90
N LEU A 208 7.45 -8.48 -7.47
CA LEU A 208 7.63 -8.13 -6.05
C LEU A 208 6.81 -6.90 -5.61
N GLU A 209 5.88 -6.42 -6.44
CA GLU A 209 5.16 -5.15 -6.26
C GLU A 209 4.34 -5.09 -4.97
N ASN A 210 3.92 -6.23 -4.44
CA ASN A 210 3.03 -6.30 -3.29
C ASN A 210 3.77 -6.38 -1.96
N ILE A 211 5.11 -6.40 -1.95
CA ILE A 211 5.87 -6.39 -0.70
C ILE A 211 5.71 -5.03 -0.03
N GLU A 212 5.21 -5.05 1.21
CA GLU A 212 4.96 -3.89 2.05
C GLU A 212 6.01 -3.76 3.16
N THR A 213 6.49 -4.91 3.67
CA THR A 213 7.47 -4.95 4.77
C THR A 213 8.57 -5.98 4.54
N ALA A 214 9.79 -5.58 4.89
CA ALA A 214 10.96 -6.45 4.98
C ALA A 214 11.84 -5.99 6.15
N GLY A 215 12.64 -6.87 6.73
CA GLY A 215 13.65 -6.43 7.70
C GLY A 215 14.84 -5.78 7.03
N THR A 216 15.53 -6.56 6.18
CA THR A 216 16.64 -6.10 5.34
C THR A 216 16.31 -6.29 3.87
N ILE A 217 16.75 -5.35 3.02
CA ILE A 217 16.81 -5.54 1.57
C ILE A 217 18.28 -5.58 1.13
N ASN A 218 18.67 -6.67 0.48
CA ASN A 218 19.97 -6.83 -0.15
C ASN A 218 19.77 -7.10 -1.65
N ILE A 219 20.26 -6.19 -2.49
CA ILE A 219 20.27 -6.36 -3.96
C ILE A 219 21.73 -6.34 -4.40
N MET A 220 22.27 -7.52 -4.69
CA MET A 220 23.73 -7.70 -4.82
C MET A 220 24.11 -8.43 -6.09
N LEU A 221 25.11 -7.98 -6.85
CA LEU A 221 25.67 -8.73 -7.98
C LEU A 221 24.61 -9.07 -9.05
N ASN A 222 23.79 -8.10 -9.46
CA ASN A 222 22.82 -8.30 -10.54
C ASN A 222 23.24 -7.50 -11.78
N ASP A 223 24.14 -8.09 -12.59
CA ASP A 223 24.85 -7.46 -13.70
C ASP A 223 23.95 -6.77 -14.75
N VAL A 224 22.70 -7.23 -14.90
CA VAL A 224 21.76 -6.73 -15.91
C VAL A 224 20.52 -6.05 -15.31
N LEU A 225 20.46 -5.86 -13.99
CA LEU A 225 19.30 -5.30 -13.30
C LEU A 225 19.20 -3.79 -13.51
N THR A 226 18.10 -3.37 -14.15
CA THR A 226 17.88 -1.97 -14.53
C THR A 226 16.72 -1.31 -13.79
N ASP A 227 15.84 -2.11 -13.18
CA ASP A 227 14.56 -1.64 -12.64
C ASP A 227 14.21 -2.33 -11.31
N ILE A 228 14.19 -1.54 -10.24
CA ILE A 228 13.78 -1.95 -8.89
C ILE A 228 12.45 -1.32 -8.45
N SER A 229 11.69 -0.75 -9.38
CA SER A 229 10.44 -0.02 -9.10
C SER A 229 9.37 -0.86 -8.42
N ALA A 230 9.45 -2.19 -8.56
CA ALA A 230 8.59 -3.12 -7.83
C ALA A 230 8.70 -2.98 -6.30
N LEU A 231 9.78 -2.37 -5.76
CA LEU A 231 9.93 -2.16 -4.32
C LEU A 231 9.16 -0.94 -3.79
N SER A 232 8.44 -0.21 -4.65
CA SER A 232 7.79 1.06 -4.28
C SER A 232 6.79 0.97 -3.14
N ASN A 233 6.24 -0.20 -2.83
CA ASN A 233 5.26 -0.36 -1.74
C ASN A 233 5.91 -0.61 -0.38
N ILE A 234 7.23 -0.78 -0.32
CA ILE A 234 7.94 -0.99 0.94
C ILE A 234 8.06 0.33 1.69
N THR A 235 7.37 0.45 2.82
CA THR A 235 7.39 1.65 3.67
C THR A 235 8.23 1.48 4.94
N GLU A 236 8.49 0.24 5.35
CA GLU A 236 9.16 -0.08 6.60
C GLU A 236 10.27 -1.10 6.38
N LEU A 237 11.50 -0.70 6.76
CA LEU A 237 12.63 -1.59 6.97
C LEU A 237 12.98 -1.59 8.46
N THR A 238 13.08 -2.77 9.07
CA THR A 238 13.48 -2.87 10.49
C THR A 238 15.00 -2.91 10.68
N LEU A 239 15.76 -3.17 9.61
CA LEU A 239 17.22 -3.31 9.62
C LEU A 239 17.85 -2.52 8.47
N SER A 240 18.33 -3.15 7.41
CA SER A 240 19.31 -2.53 6.51
C SER A 240 18.85 -2.46 5.05
N LEU A 241 19.43 -1.52 4.30
CA LEU A 241 19.32 -1.44 2.85
C LEU A 241 20.72 -1.50 2.24
N GLN A 242 20.99 -2.52 1.42
CA GLN A 242 22.29 -2.73 0.79
C GLN A 242 22.12 -2.95 -0.72
N LEU A 243 22.79 -2.11 -1.50
CA LEU A 243 22.86 -2.17 -2.95
C LEU A 243 24.32 -2.31 -3.37
N TYR A 244 24.71 -3.49 -3.81
CA TYR A 244 26.10 -3.81 -4.10
C TYR A 244 26.28 -4.42 -5.49
N GLY A 245 27.19 -3.93 -6.33
CA GLY A 245 27.53 -4.62 -7.57
C GLY A 245 26.34 -4.73 -8.54
N ASN A 246 25.61 -3.65 -8.78
CA ASN A 246 24.54 -3.60 -9.79
C ASN A 246 24.94 -2.60 -10.89
N PRO A 247 25.91 -2.97 -11.76
CA PRO A 247 26.66 -2.02 -12.59
C PRO A 247 25.81 -1.26 -13.61
N VAL A 248 24.62 -1.75 -13.97
CA VAL A 248 23.72 -1.10 -14.94
C VAL A 248 22.51 -0.40 -14.28
N LEU A 249 22.38 -0.46 -12.96
CA LEU A 249 21.30 0.19 -12.23
C LEU A 249 21.54 1.70 -12.16
N ALA A 250 20.78 2.46 -12.96
CA ALA A 250 21.03 3.89 -13.16
C ALA A 250 20.33 4.82 -12.14
N ASN A 251 19.36 4.31 -11.41
CA ASN A 251 18.55 5.05 -10.44
C ASN A 251 17.96 4.10 -9.40
N LEU A 252 17.37 4.67 -8.34
CA LEU A 252 16.83 3.91 -7.21
C LEU A 252 15.30 3.99 -7.14
N ASN A 253 14.65 4.21 -8.30
CA ASN A 253 13.19 4.29 -8.41
C ASN A 253 12.58 3.02 -7.80
N GLY A 254 11.79 3.20 -6.75
CA GLY A 254 11.25 2.11 -5.94
C GLY A 254 11.60 2.23 -4.46
N LEU A 255 12.64 3.01 -4.10
CA LEU A 255 13.06 3.17 -2.69
C LEU A 255 12.50 4.43 -2.01
N ASN A 256 11.71 5.22 -2.72
CA ASN A 256 11.16 6.52 -2.30
C ASN A 256 10.37 6.50 -0.97
N ASN A 257 9.79 5.35 -0.62
CA ASN A 257 8.93 5.21 0.55
C ASN A 257 9.69 4.76 1.81
N ILE A 258 10.98 4.44 1.69
CA ILE A 258 11.82 4.05 2.82
C ILE A 258 12.36 5.32 3.49
N THR A 259 11.92 5.55 4.74
CA THR A 259 12.24 6.78 5.48
C THR A 259 13.25 6.58 6.62
N SER A 260 13.49 5.34 7.02
CA SER A 260 14.43 4.98 8.10
C SER A 260 15.07 3.64 7.82
N VAL A 261 16.35 3.52 8.16
CA VAL A 261 17.13 2.28 8.11
C VAL A 261 18.11 2.26 9.29
N SER A 262 18.57 1.08 9.67
CA SER A 262 19.70 0.91 10.58
C SER A 262 21.02 1.15 9.86
N TYR A 263 21.30 0.37 8.81
CA TYR A 263 22.50 0.50 7.99
C TYR A 263 22.12 0.73 6.53
N LEU A 264 22.82 1.66 5.87
CA LEU A 264 22.69 1.97 4.45
C LEU A 264 24.03 1.76 3.76
N SER A 265 24.04 0.96 2.69
CA SER A 265 25.21 0.78 1.84
C SER A 265 24.80 0.85 0.36
N ILE A 266 25.49 1.70 -0.38
CA ILE A 266 25.35 1.85 -1.83
C ILE A 266 26.76 1.77 -2.40
N THR A 267 27.13 0.58 -2.85
CA THR A 267 28.51 0.27 -3.23
C THR A 267 28.58 -0.37 -4.62
N ASP A 268 29.54 0.01 -5.46
CA ASP A 268 29.80 -0.65 -6.75
C ASP A 268 28.54 -0.68 -7.67
N ASN A 269 27.89 0.48 -7.83
CA ASN A 269 26.78 0.64 -8.79
C ASN A 269 27.20 1.65 -9.87
N ASP A 270 28.11 1.25 -10.75
CA ASP A 270 28.78 2.08 -11.75
C ASP A 270 27.87 3.04 -12.55
N SER A 271 26.65 2.62 -12.90
CA SER A 271 25.71 3.43 -13.68
C SER A 271 24.86 4.40 -12.86
N LEU A 272 24.92 4.33 -11.53
CA LEU A 272 24.09 5.15 -10.65
C LEU A 272 24.53 6.61 -10.71
N VAL A 273 23.63 7.50 -11.11
CA VAL A 273 23.96 8.92 -11.35
C VAL A 273 23.57 9.82 -10.18
N ASN A 274 22.50 9.48 -9.46
CA ASN A 274 21.99 10.25 -8.34
C ASN A 274 21.30 9.37 -7.28
N LEU A 275 21.04 9.96 -6.12
CA LEU A 275 20.29 9.36 -5.00
C LEU A 275 18.91 10.01 -4.78
N ASP A 276 18.34 10.70 -5.77
CA ASP A 276 17.12 11.52 -5.61
C ASP A 276 15.90 10.70 -5.15
N ASP A 277 15.89 9.40 -5.47
CA ASP A 277 14.84 8.46 -5.09
C ASP A 277 14.94 7.99 -3.62
N LEU A 278 15.92 8.48 -2.85
CA LEU A 278 16.03 8.23 -1.41
C LEU A 278 15.40 9.38 -0.63
N HIS A 279 14.56 9.05 0.35
CA HIS A 279 13.93 10.00 1.27
C HIS A 279 14.17 9.62 2.73
N ILE A 280 15.35 9.07 3.00
CA ILE A 280 15.76 8.60 4.32
C ILE A 280 16.03 9.81 5.22
N SER A 281 15.49 9.76 6.44
CA SER A 281 15.64 10.82 7.45
C SER A 281 16.36 10.36 8.71
N ASN A 282 16.49 9.04 8.90
CA ASN A 282 17.08 8.45 10.09
C ASN A 282 17.92 7.22 9.73
N ILE A 283 19.19 7.22 10.19
CA ILE A 283 20.13 6.09 10.10
C ILE A 283 20.64 5.78 11.50
N THR A 284 20.33 4.60 12.03
CA THR A 284 20.66 4.25 13.43
C THR A 284 22.00 3.55 13.62
N GLU A 285 22.70 3.21 12.55
CA GLU A 285 24.06 2.65 12.52
C GLU A 285 24.89 3.42 11.46
N SER A 286 25.67 2.71 10.64
CA SER A 286 26.56 3.33 9.66
C SER A 286 25.90 3.58 8.30
N PHE A 287 26.52 4.47 7.53
CA PHE A 287 26.16 4.79 6.16
C PHE A 287 27.40 4.82 5.27
N GLU A 288 27.36 4.07 4.17
CA GLU A 288 28.43 3.94 3.20
C GLU A 288 27.97 4.22 1.77
N ILE A 289 28.74 5.03 1.06
CA ILE A 289 28.67 5.22 -0.39
C ILE A 289 30.08 4.98 -0.95
N ASP A 290 30.28 3.88 -1.66
CA ASP A 290 31.60 3.49 -2.18
C ASP A 290 31.55 3.05 -3.65
N GLU A 291 32.60 3.32 -4.41
CA GLU A 291 32.75 2.84 -5.80
C GLU A 291 31.53 3.10 -6.72
N ASN A 292 30.83 4.24 -6.62
CA ASN A 292 29.79 4.63 -7.58
C ASN A 292 30.35 5.67 -8.56
N ASP A 293 31.06 5.20 -9.58
CA ASP A 293 31.91 6.03 -10.44
C ASP A 293 31.18 7.18 -11.16
N LEU A 294 29.91 6.98 -11.56
CA LEU A 294 29.08 8.00 -12.24
C LEU A 294 28.18 8.81 -11.29
N LEU A 295 28.26 8.57 -9.98
CA LEU A 295 27.44 9.29 -9.00
C LEU A 295 27.88 10.76 -8.94
N THR A 296 26.95 11.65 -9.27
CA THR A 296 27.21 13.11 -9.32
C THR A 296 26.38 13.89 -8.30
N ASP A 297 25.28 13.30 -7.83
CA ASP A 297 24.30 13.98 -7.00
C ASP A 297 23.83 13.09 -5.84
N ILE A 298 23.94 13.60 -4.62
CA ILE A 298 23.49 12.93 -3.39
C ILE A 298 22.39 13.73 -2.66
N ASN A 299 21.69 14.64 -3.34
CA ASN A 299 20.70 15.54 -2.74
C ASN A 299 19.48 14.83 -2.12
N GLY A 300 19.17 13.60 -2.54
CA GLY A 300 18.20 12.75 -1.84
C GLY A 300 18.52 12.50 -0.37
N LEU A 301 19.78 12.69 0.05
CA LEU A 301 20.20 12.57 1.45
C LEU A 301 19.83 13.77 2.32
N SER A 302 19.27 14.84 1.75
CA SER A 302 18.93 16.07 2.47
C SER A 302 17.94 15.87 3.62
N GLY A 303 17.24 14.74 3.68
CA GLY A 303 16.39 14.37 4.82
C GLY A 303 17.16 13.97 6.09
N ILE A 304 18.44 13.58 5.97
CA ILE A 304 19.22 12.99 7.07
C ILE A 304 19.71 14.06 8.02
N SER A 305 19.29 13.99 9.28
CA SER A 305 19.76 14.90 10.34
C SER A 305 20.75 14.27 11.32
N SER A 306 20.78 12.94 11.42
CA SER A 306 21.60 12.18 12.36
C SER A 306 22.00 10.83 11.78
N ILE A 307 23.25 10.43 12.03
CA ILE A 307 23.78 9.09 11.78
C ILE A 307 24.39 8.59 13.10
N ASN A 308 23.88 7.49 13.64
CA ASN A 308 24.35 6.95 14.93
C ASN A 308 25.47 5.91 14.75
N GLY A 309 26.35 6.14 13.77
CA GLY A 309 27.45 5.27 13.41
C GLY A 309 28.45 6.02 12.55
N GLU A 310 29.15 5.30 11.69
CA GLU A 310 30.15 5.85 10.77
C GLU A 310 29.49 6.40 9.49
N LEU A 311 30.04 7.49 8.95
CA LEU A 311 29.73 7.96 7.60
C LEU A 311 30.97 7.82 6.72
N SER A 312 30.80 7.07 5.64
CA SER A 312 31.88 6.66 4.74
C SER A 312 31.51 6.99 3.30
N ILE A 313 32.28 7.88 2.66
CA ILE A 313 32.11 8.29 1.25
C ILE A 313 33.44 8.09 0.53
N PHE A 314 33.53 7.01 -0.25
CA PHE A 314 34.77 6.55 -0.86
C PHE A 314 34.65 6.36 -2.37
N ASN A 315 35.72 6.64 -3.11
CA ASN A 315 35.84 6.28 -4.55
C ASN A 315 34.67 6.71 -5.47
N ASN A 316 33.93 7.76 -5.15
CA ASN A 316 32.85 8.26 -6.02
C ASN A 316 33.43 9.32 -6.98
N ASN A 317 34.10 8.85 -8.02
CA ASN A 317 34.96 9.69 -8.86
C ASN A 317 34.25 10.88 -9.51
N SER A 318 32.97 10.78 -9.85
CA SER A 318 32.20 11.88 -10.46
C SER A 318 31.56 12.84 -9.44
N LEU A 319 31.61 12.53 -8.15
CA LEU A 319 31.00 13.34 -7.11
C LEU A 319 31.78 14.64 -6.94
N SER A 320 31.09 15.78 -7.08
CA SER A 320 31.72 17.11 -7.05
C SER A 320 31.45 17.90 -5.77
N ASN A 321 30.34 17.58 -5.10
CA ASN A 321 29.92 18.19 -3.85
C ASN A 321 29.19 17.17 -2.96
N ILE A 322 28.98 17.53 -1.70
CA ILE A 322 28.20 16.75 -0.72
C ILE A 322 27.09 17.59 -0.08
N ASP A 323 26.47 18.50 -0.85
CA ASP A 323 25.43 19.41 -0.35
C ASP A 323 24.19 18.68 0.19
N GLY A 324 23.93 17.46 -0.30
CA GLY A 324 22.92 16.56 0.26
C GLY A 324 23.07 16.29 1.76
N LEU A 325 24.23 16.54 2.36
CA LEU A 325 24.47 16.38 3.80
C LEU A 325 24.25 17.66 4.62
N SER A 326 23.78 18.76 4.02
CA SER A 326 23.68 20.07 4.71
C SER A 326 22.84 20.07 5.99
N ASN A 327 21.92 19.11 6.13
CA ASN A 327 21.06 18.95 7.30
C ASN A 327 21.64 18.03 8.39
N LEU A 328 22.73 17.32 8.09
CA LEU A 328 23.39 16.44 9.05
C LEU A 328 23.94 17.27 10.21
N SER A 329 23.49 16.94 11.42
CA SER A 329 23.82 17.66 12.65
C SER A 329 24.52 16.81 13.69
N THR A 330 24.41 15.48 13.58
CA THR A 330 25.00 14.51 14.51
C THR A 330 25.58 13.33 13.76
N LEU A 331 26.83 12.98 14.08
CA LEU A 331 27.53 11.78 13.63
C LEU A 331 28.28 11.20 14.84
N THR A 332 27.82 10.07 15.36
CA THR A 332 28.31 9.55 16.65
C THR A 332 29.59 8.73 16.56
N ASP A 333 30.07 8.46 15.35
CA ASP A 333 31.34 7.78 15.09
C ASP A 333 32.17 8.57 14.06
N ASN A 334 33.08 7.90 13.36
CA ASN A 334 34.02 8.52 12.42
C ASN A 334 33.35 9.05 11.15
N LEU A 335 33.97 10.07 10.58
CA LEU A 335 33.70 10.58 9.24
C LEU A 335 34.89 10.25 8.34
N PHE A 336 34.64 9.47 7.29
CA PHE A 336 35.60 9.20 6.24
C PHE A 336 35.08 9.70 4.89
N ILE A 337 35.84 10.60 4.26
CA ILE A 337 35.59 11.03 2.89
C ILE A 337 36.91 10.94 2.15
N GLU A 338 37.09 9.89 1.36
CA GLU A 338 38.38 9.64 0.71
C GLU A 338 38.27 9.22 -0.75
N MET A 339 39.31 9.51 -1.53
CA MET A 339 39.44 9.04 -2.91
C MET A 339 38.32 9.51 -3.86
N ASN A 340 37.61 10.61 -3.55
CA ASN A 340 36.62 11.22 -4.44
C ASN A 340 37.31 12.28 -5.32
N ASN A 341 37.82 11.83 -6.48
CA ASN A 341 38.76 12.59 -7.30
C ASN A 341 38.25 13.94 -7.86
N ASN A 342 36.93 14.15 -7.95
CA ASN A 342 36.33 15.41 -8.38
C ASN A 342 35.66 16.22 -7.25
N LEU A 343 35.72 15.74 -6.00
CA LEU A 343 35.03 16.36 -4.87
C LEU A 343 35.75 17.65 -4.45
N THR A 344 35.14 18.78 -4.78
CA THR A 344 35.70 20.13 -4.56
C THR A 344 34.91 20.95 -3.55
N ASP A 345 33.65 20.58 -3.28
CA ASP A 345 32.77 21.28 -2.33
C ASP A 345 32.32 20.36 -1.19
N LEU A 346 32.76 20.68 0.03
CA LEU A 346 32.43 19.96 1.25
C LEU A 346 31.57 20.80 2.21
N CYS A 347 30.95 21.88 1.72
CA CYS A 347 30.16 22.78 2.55
C CYS A 347 28.94 22.12 3.21
N GLY A 348 28.46 20.99 2.67
CA GLY A 348 27.45 20.15 3.31
C GLY A 348 27.80 19.73 4.75
N LEU A 349 29.08 19.67 5.13
CA LEU A 349 29.49 19.29 6.50
C LEU A 349 29.44 20.44 7.51
N GLN A 350 29.21 21.68 7.08
CA GLN A 350 29.36 22.85 7.94
C GLN A 350 28.42 22.80 9.17
N ASN A 351 27.21 22.30 8.99
CA ASN A 351 26.23 22.15 10.07
C ASN A 351 26.72 21.15 11.14
N LEU A 352 27.18 19.97 10.71
CA LEU A 352 27.74 18.93 11.56
C LEU A 352 28.89 19.48 12.42
N LEU A 353 29.87 20.13 11.79
CA LEU A 353 31.11 20.52 12.47
C LEU A 353 30.93 21.79 13.32
N THR A 354 30.19 22.80 12.86
CA THR A 354 29.96 24.04 13.63
C THR A 354 29.21 23.77 14.93
N ASN A 355 28.37 22.74 14.95
CA ASN A 355 27.61 22.34 16.13
C ASN A 355 28.35 21.33 17.03
N GLY A 356 29.57 20.91 16.66
CA GLY A 356 30.31 19.87 17.38
C GLY A 356 29.60 18.52 17.36
N GLY A 357 28.88 18.23 16.27
CA GLY A 357 28.06 17.03 16.11
C GLY A 357 28.84 15.77 15.77
N LEU A 358 30.11 15.89 15.38
CA LEU A 358 31.02 14.78 15.13
C LEU A 358 31.66 14.31 16.44
N SER A 359 31.51 13.03 16.77
CA SER A 359 32.10 12.43 17.99
C SER A 359 33.38 11.63 17.72
N GLY A 360 33.56 11.11 16.50
CA GLY A 360 34.71 10.32 16.09
C GLY A 360 35.78 11.12 15.33
N ASP A 361 36.62 10.40 14.60
CA ASP A 361 37.71 10.99 13.82
C ASP A 361 37.19 11.66 12.53
N TYR A 362 37.77 12.81 12.19
CA TYR A 362 37.57 13.48 10.90
C TYR A 362 38.70 13.08 9.94
N THR A 363 38.36 12.33 8.89
CA THR A 363 39.31 11.92 7.85
C THR A 363 38.81 12.35 6.48
N VAL A 364 39.43 13.39 5.93
CA VAL A 364 39.17 13.87 4.58
C VAL A 364 40.50 13.96 3.83
N VAL A 365 40.77 12.96 2.98
CA VAL A 365 42.05 12.81 2.27
C VAL A 365 41.85 12.27 0.86
N ASN A 366 42.80 12.52 -0.04
CA ASN A 366 42.78 12.02 -1.42
C ASN A 366 41.54 12.44 -2.25
N ASN A 367 40.87 13.53 -1.89
CA ASN A 367 39.84 14.17 -2.71
C ASN A 367 40.44 15.32 -3.54
N ALA A 368 39.65 15.94 -4.43
CA ALA A 368 40.10 17.13 -5.16
C ALA A 368 40.38 18.32 -4.20
N TYR A 369 39.55 18.45 -3.15
CA TYR A 369 39.77 19.35 -2.04
C TYR A 369 39.74 18.60 -0.70
N ASN A 370 40.72 18.88 0.18
CA ASN A 370 40.88 18.20 1.46
C ASN A 370 40.96 19.23 2.61
N PRO A 371 39.85 19.94 2.90
CA PRO A 371 39.81 20.92 3.98
C PRO A 371 40.00 20.25 5.34
N THR A 372 40.67 20.94 6.25
CA THR A 372 40.67 20.56 7.67
C THR A 372 39.30 20.81 8.30
N GLU A 373 39.04 20.21 9.47
CA GLU A 373 37.82 20.49 10.24
C GLU A 373 37.62 22.00 10.49
N GLN A 374 38.70 22.72 10.82
CA GLN A 374 38.65 24.16 11.05
C GLN A 374 38.36 24.95 9.76
N ASP A 375 38.85 24.50 8.61
CA ASP A 375 38.54 25.14 7.33
C ASP A 375 37.03 25.09 7.04
N ILE A 376 36.37 23.95 7.31
CA ILE A 376 34.92 23.83 7.18
C ILE A 376 34.18 24.77 8.15
N ILE A 377 34.59 24.80 9.43
CA ILE A 377 34.00 25.67 10.46
C ILE A 377 34.14 27.16 10.08
N ASP A 378 35.27 27.55 9.49
CA ASP A 378 35.54 28.92 9.05
C ASP A 378 34.86 29.27 7.70
N GLY A 379 34.21 28.29 7.05
CA GLY A 379 33.54 28.47 5.76
C GLY A 379 34.44 28.38 4.53
N ASN A 380 35.68 27.92 4.70
CA ASN A 380 36.60 27.59 3.62
C ASN A 380 36.37 26.13 3.17
N CYS A 381 35.15 25.83 2.73
CA CYS A 381 34.70 24.46 2.46
C CYS A 381 34.66 24.09 0.97
N SER A 382 35.04 24.98 0.05
CA SER A 382 35.09 24.71 -1.39
C SER A 382 36.20 25.49 -2.12
N ILE A 383 36.61 25.03 -3.32
CA ILE A 383 37.65 25.65 -4.17
C ILE A 383 37.26 25.84 -5.64
#